data_AF-A0A1H4NYT6-F1
#
_entry.id   AF-A0A1H4NYT6-F1
#
_cell.length_a   1.000
_cell.length_b   1.000
_cell.length_c   1.000
_cell.angle_alpha   90.00
_cell.angle_beta   90.00
_cell.angle_gamma   90.00
#
_symmetry.space_group_name_H-M   'P 1'
#
loop_
_entity.id
_entity.type
_entity.pdbx_description
1 polymer ?
#
loop_
_entity_poly.entity_id
_entity_poly.type
_entity_poly.pdbx_seq_one_letter_code
_entity_poly.pdbx_strand_id
1 'polypeptide(L)'
;MTTRLADLDPRWVMKNGSRVGFTFRCPTDPRWRQLCKVVPLSTREQWSLLSGGEDGHEAEHTQTARHDVCWTIKGGIEAAEFDTLTVMPSIDGSAGGLWHGFITNGEVR
;
A
#
# COMPACT_ATOMS: atom_id res chain seq x y z
N MET A 1 -6.94 -20.69 -4.08
CA MET A 1 -6.31 -19.88 -5.13
C MET A 1 -5.46 -18.83 -4.44
N THR A 2 -4.20 -18.67 -4.83
CA THR A 2 -3.30 -17.68 -4.22
C THR A 2 -3.43 -16.38 -4.99
N THR A 3 -3.71 -15.26 -4.31
CA THR A 3 -3.83 -13.94 -4.95
C THR A 3 -2.44 -13.32 -5.10
N ARG A 4 -2.12 -12.78 -6.28
CA ARG A 4 -0.86 -12.05 -6.51
C ARG A 4 -1.09 -10.57 -6.28
N LEU A 5 -0.10 -9.87 -5.72
CA LEU A 5 -0.17 -8.43 -5.53
C LEU A 5 -0.28 -7.69 -6.87
N ALA A 6 0.42 -8.17 -7.91
CA ALA A 6 0.35 -7.62 -9.26
C ALA A 6 -1.07 -7.62 -9.85
N ASP A 7 -1.91 -8.58 -9.45
CA ASP A 7 -3.31 -8.68 -9.90
C ASP A 7 -4.25 -7.71 -9.17
N LEU A 8 -3.77 -7.04 -8.12
CA LEU A 8 -4.55 -6.13 -7.28
C LEU A 8 -4.35 -4.65 -7.66
N ASP A 9 -4.01 -4.36 -8.92
CA ASP A 9 -3.74 -2.99 -9.40
C ASP A 9 -2.84 -2.19 -8.44
N PRO A 10 -1.63 -2.68 -8.13
CA PRO A 10 -0.76 -2.02 -7.19
C PRO A 10 -0.14 -0.76 -7.81
N ARG A 11 -0.01 0.30 -7.01
CA ARG A 11 0.52 1.60 -7.46
C ARG A 11 1.50 2.14 -6.44
N TRP A 12 2.66 2.61 -6.89
CA TRP A 12 3.62 3.28 -6.02
C TRP A 12 3.05 4.60 -5.51
N VAL A 13 3.39 4.96 -4.27
CA VAL A 13 3.12 6.28 -3.70
C VAL A 13 4.43 7.05 -3.71
N MET A 14 4.46 8.15 -4.43
CA MET A 14 5.63 8.99 -4.63
C MET A 14 5.57 10.22 -3.72
N LYS A 15 6.70 10.64 -3.17
CA LYS A 15 6.85 11.94 -2.48
C LYS A 15 8.20 12.52 -2.84
N ASN A 16 8.21 13.72 -3.45
CA ASN A 16 9.44 14.39 -3.90
C ASN A 16 10.32 13.47 -4.78
N GLY A 17 9.69 12.68 -5.67
CA GLY A 17 10.39 11.77 -6.57
C GLY A 17 10.92 10.46 -5.94
N SER A 18 10.64 10.19 -4.66
CA SER A 18 11.03 8.92 -3.98
C SER A 18 9.82 8.06 -3.66
N ARG A 19 9.97 6.72 -3.66
CA ARG A 19 8.90 5.80 -3.26
C ARG A 19 8.76 5.82 -1.74
N VAL A 20 7.59 6.22 -1.24
CA VAL A 20 7.29 6.25 0.21
C VAL A 20 6.31 5.16 0.64
N GLY A 21 5.80 4.39 -0.32
CA GLY A 21 4.88 3.30 -0.09
C GLY A 21 4.25 2.83 -1.39
N PHE A 22 3.20 2.04 -1.27
CA PHE A 22 2.34 1.66 -2.37
C PHE A 22 0.91 1.48 -1.88
N THR A 23 -0.03 1.51 -2.82
CA THR A 23 -1.41 1.09 -2.60
C THR A 23 -1.77 -0.09 -3.47
N PHE A 24 -2.78 -0.86 -3.09
CA PHE A 24 -3.33 -1.96 -3.89
C PHE A 24 -4.81 -2.14 -3.55
N ARG A 25 -5.58 -2.74 -4.48
CA ARG A 25 -6.97 -3.10 -4.27
C ARG A 25 -7.09 -4.12 -3.15
N CYS A 26 -7.98 -3.87 -2.20
CA CYS A 26 -8.20 -4.76 -1.08
C CYS A 26 -8.70 -6.13 -1.57
N PRO A 27 -8.03 -7.25 -1.22
CA PRO A 27 -8.42 -8.59 -1.65
C PRO A 27 -9.84 -9.01 -1.25
N THR A 28 -10.36 -8.45 -0.15
CA THR A 28 -11.68 -8.78 0.40
C THR A 28 -12.76 -7.77 0.01
N ASP A 29 -12.39 -6.57 -0.45
CA ASP A 29 -13.32 -5.55 -0.94
C ASP A 29 -12.67 -4.68 -2.03
N PRO A 30 -12.81 -5.02 -3.32
CA PRO A 30 -12.11 -4.34 -4.42
C PRO A 30 -12.53 -2.88 -4.61
N ARG A 31 -13.60 -2.41 -3.95
CA ARG A 31 -13.97 -0.99 -3.97
C ARG A 31 -12.95 -0.13 -3.23
N TRP A 32 -12.22 -0.73 -2.28
CA TRP A 32 -11.23 -0.07 -1.45
C TRP A 32 -9.80 -0.35 -1.88
N ARG A 33 -8.93 0.64 -1.67
CA ARG A 33 -7.47 0.48 -1.72
C ARG A 33 -6.89 0.50 -0.30
N GLN A 34 -5.80 -0.22 -0.09
CA GLN A 34 -5.04 -0.19 1.16
C GLN A 34 -3.67 0.44 0.94
N LEU A 35 -3.22 1.25 1.90
CA LEU A 35 -1.89 1.84 1.92
C LEU A 35 -0.90 0.98 2.70
N CYS A 36 0.27 0.74 2.10
CA CYS A 36 1.48 0.28 2.77
C CYS A 36 2.55 1.38 2.66
N LYS A 37 2.88 2.06 3.77
CA LYS A 37 3.91 3.12 3.82
C LYS A 37 5.19 2.66 4.51
N VAL A 38 6.34 3.07 4.00
CA VAL A 38 7.66 2.69 4.56
C VAL A 38 8.32 3.82 5.35
N VAL A 39 7.71 5.00 5.35
CA VAL A 39 8.12 6.15 6.14
C VAL A 39 6.93 6.73 6.92
N PRO A 40 7.16 7.42 8.05
CA PRO A 40 6.11 8.12 8.76
C PRO A 40 5.47 9.17 7.85
N LEU A 41 4.14 9.17 7.81
CA LEU A 41 3.32 10.14 7.08
C LEU A 41 2.16 10.53 7.99
N SER A 42 2.00 11.84 8.23
CA SER A 42 0.83 12.37 8.90
C SER A 42 -0.43 12.07 8.10
N THR A 43 -1.60 12.07 8.76
CA THR A 43 -2.88 11.88 8.08
C THR A 43 -3.08 12.87 6.92
N ARG A 44 -2.67 14.12 7.11
CA ARG A 44 -2.75 15.16 6.08
C ARG A 44 -1.86 14.85 4.88
N GLU A 45 -0.63 14.38 5.10
CA GLU A 45 0.25 13.98 4.01
C GLU A 45 -0.30 12.77 3.25
N GLN A 46 -0.81 11.76 3.96
CA GLN A 46 -1.43 10.60 3.32
C GLN A 46 -2.58 11.03 2.41
N TRP A 47 -3.49 11.89 2.87
CA TRP A 47 -4.56 12.42 2.02
C TRP A 47 -4.04 13.22 0.83
N SER A 48 -3.01 14.06 1.03
CA SER A 48 -2.42 14.83 -0.08
C SER A 48 -1.83 13.94 -1.16
N LEU A 49 -1.21 12.82 -0.79
CA LEU A 49 -0.58 11.87 -1.71
C LEU A 49 -1.59 10.94 -2.39
N LEU A 50 -2.70 10.61 -1.71
CA LEU A 50 -3.66 9.61 -2.18
C LEU A 50 -4.87 10.20 -2.92
N SER A 51 -5.25 11.44 -2.62
CA SER A 51 -6.41 12.11 -3.22
C SER A 51 -6.09 12.78 -4.58
N GLY A 52 -5.17 12.22 -5.36
CA GLY A 52 -4.84 12.71 -6.71
C GLY A 52 -3.74 13.79 -6.78
N GLY A 53 -2.92 13.94 -5.74
CA GLY A 53 -1.77 14.86 -5.75
C GLY A 53 -0.59 14.28 -6.53
N GLU A 54 -0.30 14.89 -7.68
CA GLU A 54 0.77 14.64 -8.67
C GLU A 54 0.41 13.76 -9.89
N ASP A 55 -0.30 12.63 -9.75
CA ASP A 55 -0.50 11.67 -10.87
C ASP A 55 -1.91 11.63 -11.49
N GLY A 56 -2.83 12.54 -11.11
CA GLY A 56 -4.11 12.73 -11.81
C GLY A 56 -5.13 11.60 -11.69
N HIS A 57 -4.96 10.67 -10.75
CA HIS A 57 -5.98 9.65 -10.44
C HIS A 57 -7.16 10.27 -9.68
N GLU A 58 -8.39 9.88 -10.04
CA GLU A 58 -9.60 10.24 -9.27
C GLU A 58 -9.46 9.77 -7.82
N ALA A 59 -10.15 10.47 -6.91
CA ALA A 59 -10.18 10.11 -5.50
C ALA A 59 -10.86 8.73 -5.32
N GLU A 60 -10.05 7.66 -5.36
CA GLU A 60 -10.51 6.31 -5.05
C GLU A 60 -10.66 6.13 -3.53
N HIS A 61 -11.60 5.28 -3.11
CA HIS A 61 -11.75 4.91 -1.70
C HIS A 61 -10.47 4.26 -1.18
N THR A 62 -9.62 5.03 -0.52
CA THR A 62 -8.34 4.55 0.00
C THR A 62 -8.34 4.61 1.51
N GLN A 63 -8.02 3.49 2.15
CA GLN A 63 -7.78 3.44 3.58
C GLN A 63 -6.36 3.93 3.88
N THR A 64 -6.28 5.05 4.59
CA THR A 64 -5.04 5.54 5.19
C THR A 64 -4.59 4.61 6.31
N ALA A 65 -3.28 4.55 6.56
CA ALA A 65 -2.73 3.83 7.71
C ALA A 65 -2.54 4.78 8.90
N ARG A 66 -2.42 4.21 10.11
CA ARG A 66 -2.04 4.99 11.29
C ARG A 66 -0.72 5.74 11.06
N HIS A 67 -0.62 6.96 11.56
CA HIS A 67 0.53 7.84 11.28
C HIS A 67 1.87 7.28 11.78
N ASP A 68 1.86 6.47 12.84
CA ASP A 68 3.00 5.84 13.51
C ASP A 68 3.42 4.49 12.91
N VAL A 69 2.56 3.85 12.11
CA VAL A 69 2.86 2.54 11.50
C VAL A 69 3.64 2.71 10.21
N CYS A 70 4.74 1.96 10.10
CA CYS A 70 5.52 1.83 8.87
C CYS A 70 5.88 0.36 8.65
N TRP A 71 5.90 -0.05 7.39
CA TRP A 71 6.31 -1.39 6.99
C TRP A 71 7.73 -1.37 6.43
N THR A 72 8.38 -2.52 6.51
CA THR A 72 9.68 -2.79 5.91
C THR A 72 9.49 -3.62 4.65
N ILE A 73 10.12 -3.21 3.55
CA ILE A 73 10.20 -4.00 2.32
C ILE A 73 11.55 -4.70 2.27
N LYS A 74 11.55 -6.03 2.15
CA LYS A 74 12.79 -6.80 2.04
C LYS A 74 13.57 -6.37 0.78
N GLY A 75 14.82 -5.95 0.96
CA GLY A 75 15.66 -5.43 -0.13
C GLY A 75 15.50 -3.93 -0.41
N GLY A 76 14.60 -3.24 0.30
CA GLY A 76 14.34 -1.81 0.12
C GLY A 76 13.27 -1.53 -0.93
N ILE A 77 12.54 -0.41 -0.77
CA ILE A 77 11.40 -0.05 -1.63
C ILE A 77 11.81 0.35 -3.05
N GLU A 78 13.00 0.92 -3.22
CA GLU A 78 13.49 1.39 -4.53
C GLU A 78 13.86 0.24 -5.47
N ALA A 79 14.31 -0.91 -4.93
CA ALA A 79 14.60 -2.12 -5.69
C ALA A 79 13.41 -3.10 -5.76
N ALA A 80 12.27 -2.74 -5.17
CA ALA A 80 11.12 -3.63 -5.06
C ALA A 80 10.28 -3.62 -6.35
N GLU A 81 9.79 -4.80 -6.70
CA GLU A 81 8.83 -5.05 -7.77
C GLU A 81 7.60 -5.77 -7.18
N PHE A 82 6.40 -5.47 -7.69
CA PHE A 82 5.16 -6.02 -7.13
C PHE A 82 5.07 -7.55 -7.21
N ASP A 83 5.73 -8.16 -8.18
CA ASP A 83 5.79 -9.61 -8.35
C ASP A 83 6.61 -10.34 -7.29
N THR A 84 7.56 -9.67 -6.64
CA THR A 84 8.52 -10.34 -5.75
C THR A 84 8.65 -9.70 -4.38
N LEU A 85 7.95 -8.58 -4.13
CA LEU A 85 8.12 -7.87 -2.88
C LEU A 85 7.63 -8.68 -1.67
N THR A 86 8.32 -8.48 -0.55
CA THR A 86 7.96 -9.04 0.75
C THR A 86 7.86 -7.92 1.76
N VAL A 87 6.73 -7.86 2.46
CA VAL A 87 6.40 -6.81 3.44
C VAL A 87 6.39 -7.38 4.84
N MET A 88 6.98 -6.64 5.78
CA MET A 88 7.02 -7.00 7.21
C MET A 88 6.73 -5.77 8.08
N PRO A 89 5.91 -5.88 9.16
CA PRO A 89 5.07 -7.03 9.52
C PRO A 89 3.88 -7.19 8.55
N SER A 90 2.85 -7.97 8.91
CA SER A 90 1.58 -8.02 8.16
C SER A 90 0.98 -6.62 7.99
N ILE A 91 0.27 -6.40 6.89
CA ILE A 91 -0.53 -5.19 6.67
C ILE A 91 -1.86 -5.39 7.36
N ASP A 92 -2.23 -4.50 8.27
CA ASP A 92 -3.47 -4.58 9.05
C ASP A 92 -4.44 -3.45 8.63
N GLY A 93 -5.46 -3.81 7.85
CA GLY A 93 -6.59 -2.94 7.51
C GLY A 93 -7.87 -3.22 8.30
N SER A 94 -7.81 -4.09 9.31
CA SER A 94 -8.98 -4.64 10.00
C SER A 94 -9.79 -3.58 10.75
N ALA A 95 -9.15 -2.52 11.23
CA ALA A 95 -9.82 -1.40 11.91
C ALA A 95 -10.86 -0.69 11.03
N GLY A 96 -10.72 -0.74 9.70
CA GLY A 96 -11.73 -0.25 8.76
C GLY A 96 -12.47 -1.37 8.02
N GLY A 97 -12.41 -2.60 8.52
CA GLY A 97 -13.08 -3.76 7.91
C GLY A 97 -12.43 -4.28 6.62
N LEU A 98 -11.18 -3.91 6.35
CA LEU A 98 -10.44 -4.36 5.17
C LEU A 98 -9.52 -5.55 5.51
N TRP A 99 -8.85 -6.08 4.48
CA TRP A 99 -7.96 -7.22 4.60
C TRP A 99 -6.81 -6.97 5.59
N HIS A 100 -6.47 -8.03 6.33
CA HIS A 100 -5.27 -8.11 7.16
C HIS A 100 -4.52 -9.38 6.78
N GLY A 101 -3.27 -9.24 6.37
CA GLY A 101 -2.44 -10.39 6.08
C GLY A 101 -1.02 -10.05 5.65
N PHE A 102 -0.35 -11.03 5.06
CA PHE A 102 1.04 -10.95 4.66
C PHE A 102 1.18 -10.81 3.15
N ILE A 103 2.22 -10.08 2.74
CA ILE A 103 2.71 -10.10 1.37
C ILE A 103 4.11 -10.72 1.38
N THR A 104 4.27 -11.88 0.74
CA THR A 104 5.54 -12.59 0.65
C THR A 104 5.79 -13.04 -0.78
N ASN A 105 6.92 -12.62 -1.36
CA ASN A 105 7.27 -12.91 -2.76
C ASN A 105 6.12 -12.57 -3.75
N GLY A 106 5.48 -11.41 -3.55
CA GLY A 106 4.32 -10.95 -4.33
C GLY A 106 3.02 -11.70 -4.07
N GLU A 107 2.99 -12.71 -3.18
CA GLU A 107 1.77 -13.42 -2.81
C GLU A 107 1.07 -12.74 -1.63
N VAL A 108 -0.25 -12.58 -1.74
CA VAL A 108 -1.12 -11.98 -0.73
C VAL A 108 -1.87 -13.10 0.00
N ARG A 109 -1.68 -13.20 1.32
CA ARG A 109 -2.23 -14.27 2.18
C ARG A 109 -2.86 -13.70 3.44
#